data_AF-D4ANB7-F1
#
_entry.id   AF-D4ANB7-F1
#
_cell.length_a   1.000
_cell.length_b   1.000
_cell.length_c   1.000
_cell.angle_alpha   90.00
_cell.angle_beta   90.00
_cell.angle_gamma   90.00
#
_symmetry.space_group_name_H-M   'P 1'
#
loop_
_entity.id
_entity.type
_entity.pdbx_description
1 polymer ?
#
loop_
_entity_poly.entity_id
_entity_poly.type
_entity_poly.pdbx_seq_one_letter_code
_entity_poly.pdbx_strand_id
1 'polypeptide(L)'
;MGLELQDEALGFGDIFKEPEGYFPPPKPPTFSEHRMLSGDTLSIRLVGSHPLYCIPLTVKDTLIAQRQFRLTFSDLEGYLLWNAARTISDFLEDNASEWVEGKDILELGAGAGLPSIICAIMGAKIVVVTDYPDHDLIDNMQINASTCEKFIKKQPSPLHVEGYKWGDPTGCICRYLESPSEGFDVLILADVIYNHPQHHSLINSVKMTLKRSKASVAFVVFTPYQPWLLEKITAFFPKAEQSGFTVKKIFQKVMDKLLFEDDPGV
;
A
#
# COMPACT_ATOMS: atom_id res chain seq x y z
N MET A 1 67.54 -16.10 -23.64
CA MET A 1 66.94 -17.43 -23.42
C MET A 1 65.99 -17.26 -22.25
N GLY A 2 64.69 -17.16 -22.54
CA GLY A 2 63.66 -16.94 -21.53
C GLY A 2 63.38 -18.22 -20.74
N LEU A 3 63.13 -18.06 -19.44
CA LEU A 3 62.52 -19.08 -18.60
C LEU A 3 61.13 -18.56 -18.25
N GLU A 4 60.12 -19.26 -18.74
CA GLU A 4 58.70 -19.04 -18.46
C GLU A 4 58.38 -19.48 -17.03
N LEU A 5 57.72 -18.62 -16.26
CA LEU A 5 56.97 -19.00 -15.07
C LEU A 5 55.51 -19.16 -15.51
N GLN A 6 54.96 -20.36 -15.37
CA GLN A 6 53.54 -20.64 -15.59
C GLN A 6 52.74 -20.14 -14.39
N ASP A 7 51.93 -19.10 -14.58
CA ASP A 7 50.84 -18.75 -13.67
C ASP A 7 49.59 -19.56 -14.07
N GLU A 8 49.32 -20.65 -13.35
CA GLU A 8 48.01 -21.30 -13.39
C GLU A 8 46.99 -20.44 -12.64
N ALA A 9 46.31 -19.55 -13.37
CA ALA A 9 45.13 -18.86 -12.88
C ALA A 9 43.97 -19.87 -12.75
N LEU A 10 43.68 -20.30 -11.52
CA LEU A 10 42.46 -21.04 -11.18
C LEU A 10 41.24 -20.18 -11.51
N GLY A 11 40.54 -20.53 -12.59
CA GLY A 11 39.34 -19.85 -13.07
C GLY A 11 38.13 -20.06 -12.14
N PHE A 12 37.86 -19.08 -11.29
CA PHE A 12 36.65 -19.01 -10.45
C PHE A 12 35.44 -18.33 -11.14
N GLY A 13 35.54 -18.03 -12.44
CA GLY A 13 34.57 -17.19 -13.17
C GLY A 13 33.21 -17.82 -13.49
N ASP A 14 33.07 -19.15 -13.38
CA ASP A 14 31.86 -19.86 -13.82
C ASP A 14 31.09 -20.60 -12.70
N ILE A 15 31.55 -20.56 -11.44
CA ILE A 15 30.88 -21.27 -10.32
C ILE A 15 29.64 -20.52 -9.81
N PHE A 16 29.52 -19.22 -10.08
CA PHE A 16 28.41 -18.37 -9.64
C PHE A 16 27.46 -17.95 -10.76
N LYS A 17 27.57 -18.54 -11.96
CA LYS A 17 26.55 -18.34 -13.00
C LYS A 17 25.38 -19.24 -12.71
N GLU A 18 24.27 -18.63 -12.29
CA GLU A 18 23.02 -19.34 -12.12
C GLU A 18 22.58 -19.92 -13.48
N PRO A 19 22.16 -21.20 -13.53
CA PRO A 19 21.80 -21.86 -14.78
C PRO A 19 20.59 -21.17 -15.44
N GLU A 20 20.59 -21.12 -16.77
CA GLU A 20 19.44 -20.64 -17.54
C GLU A 20 18.18 -21.43 -17.15
N GLY A 21 17.12 -20.71 -16.76
CA GLY A 21 15.86 -21.32 -16.29
C GLY A 21 15.79 -21.63 -14.80
N TYR A 22 16.76 -21.17 -13.98
CA TYR A 22 16.68 -21.31 -12.51
C TYR A 22 15.45 -20.59 -11.92
N PHE A 23 15.08 -19.43 -12.47
CA PHE A 23 13.87 -18.72 -12.08
C PHE A 23 12.71 -19.04 -13.04
N PRO A 24 11.51 -19.36 -12.52
CA PRO A 24 10.32 -19.40 -13.35
C PRO A 24 10.10 -18.03 -14.02
N PRO A 25 9.51 -17.98 -15.22
CA PRO A 25 9.19 -16.72 -15.87
C PRO A 25 8.27 -15.89 -14.96
N PRO A 26 8.43 -14.54 -14.93
CA PRO A 26 7.57 -13.70 -14.12
C PRO A 26 6.10 -13.92 -14.52
N LYS A 27 5.24 -14.17 -13.53
CA LYS A 27 3.80 -14.34 -13.77
C LYS A 27 3.27 -13.06 -14.44
N PRO A 28 2.38 -13.17 -15.44
CA PRO A 28 1.79 -12.00 -16.08
C PRO A 28 1.03 -11.14 -15.05
N PRO A 29 0.97 -9.81 -15.24
CA PRO A 29 0.24 -8.94 -14.33
C PRO A 29 -1.26 -9.28 -14.35
N THR A 30 -1.87 -9.23 -13.18
CA THR A 30 -3.31 -9.38 -13.01
C THR A 30 -3.99 -8.02 -12.96
N PHE A 31 -5.26 -7.98 -13.33
CA PHE A 31 -6.05 -6.75 -13.35
C PHE A 31 -7.34 -6.95 -12.57
N SER A 32 -7.79 -5.88 -11.94
CA SER A 32 -9.10 -5.80 -11.33
C SER A 32 -9.85 -4.60 -11.89
N GLU A 33 -11.11 -4.82 -12.23
CA GLU A 33 -12.01 -3.74 -12.63
C GLU A 33 -12.69 -3.10 -11.41
N HIS A 34 -12.87 -1.79 -11.46
CA HIS A 34 -13.70 -1.03 -10.54
C HIS A 34 -14.63 -0.13 -11.35
N ARG A 35 -15.94 -0.29 -11.13
CA ARG A 35 -16.96 0.52 -11.81
C ARG A 35 -17.31 1.70 -10.91
N MET A 36 -17.00 2.89 -11.39
CA MET A 36 -17.33 4.16 -10.74
C MET A 36 -18.84 4.36 -10.71
N LEU A 37 -19.30 5.21 -9.78
CA LEU A 37 -20.71 5.62 -9.71
C LEU A 37 -21.12 6.47 -10.92
N SER A 38 -20.17 7.17 -11.56
CA SER A 38 -20.37 7.81 -12.86
C SER A 38 -20.76 6.83 -13.98
N GLY A 39 -20.45 5.54 -13.81
CA GLY A 39 -20.61 4.49 -14.82
C GLY A 39 -19.32 4.15 -15.58
N ASP A 40 -18.27 4.95 -15.44
CA ASP A 40 -16.94 4.65 -15.98
C ASP A 40 -16.34 3.40 -15.32
N THR A 41 -15.46 2.69 -16.03
CA THR A 41 -14.79 1.50 -15.51
C THR A 41 -13.29 1.69 -15.54
N LEU A 42 -12.67 1.59 -14.37
CA LEU A 42 -11.22 1.65 -14.19
C LEU A 42 -10.65 0.24 -14.19
N SER A 43 -9.61 0.00 -15.00
CA SER A 43 -8.85 -1.24 -14.99
C SER A 43 -7.55 -1.01 -14.21
N ILE A 44 -7.44 -1.66 -13.05
CA ILE A 44 -6.36 -1.46 -12.09
C ILE A 44 -5.43 -2.66 -12.15
N ARG A 45 -4.15 -2.42 -12.46
CA ARG A 45 -3.09 -3.44 -12.46
C ARG A 45 -2.67 -3.76 -11.02
N LEU A 46 -2.50 -5.05 -10.74
CA LEU A 46 -2.17 -5.57 -9.41
C LEU A 46 -0.77 -6.19 -9.39
N VAL A 47 -0.07 -6.01 -8.28
CA VAL A 47 1.27 -6.56 -8.06
C VAL A 47 1.14 -8.01 -7.59
N GLY A 48 0.99 -8.93 -8.54
CA GLY A 48 0.96 -10.39 -8.39
C GLY A 48 1.15 -10.96 -6.98
N SER A 49 2.33 -11.50 -6.66
CA SER A 49 2.67 -11.93 -5.30
C SER A 49 3.87 -11.11 -4.83
N HIS A 50 3.72 -10.32 -3.77
CA HIS A 50 4.80 -9.46 -3.26
C HIS A 50 5.15 -9.81 -1.80
N PRO A 51 6.44 -9.97 -1.44
CA PRO A 51 6.85 -10.39 -0.10
C PRO A 51 6.42 -9.44 1.02
N LEU A 52 6.14 -8.17 0.71
CA LEU A 52 5.61 -7.20 1.68
C LEU A 52 4.12 -7.39 1.99
N TYR A 53 3.37 -8.06 1.12
CA TYR A 53 1.96 -8.38 1.33
C TYR A 53 1.76 -9.81 1.87
N CYS A 54 2.84 -10.60 1.94
CA CYS A 54 2.85 -11.88 2.65
C CYS A 54 2.81 -11.64 4.16
N ILE A 55 1.72 -12.05 4.79
CA ILE A 55 1.62 -12.15 6.25
C ILE A 55 2.62 -13.24 6.68
N PRO A 56 3.60 -12.97 7.55
CA PRO A 56 4.33 -14.04 8.19
C PRO A 56 3.34 -14.80 9.08
N LEU A 57 2.94 -15.99 8.66
CA LEU A 57 2.36 -17.00 9.54
C LEU A 57 3.27 -17.10 10.77
N THR A 58 2.67 -16.92 11.94
CA THR A 58 3.35 -16.69 13.21
C THR A 58 4.43 -17.73 13.47
N VAL A 59 5.71 -17.32 13.52
CA VAL A 59 6.74 -18.09 14.21
C VAL A 59 6.43 -17.97 15.70
N LYS A 60 5.77 -19.00 16.25
CA LYS A 60 5.74 -19.18 17.70
C LYS A 60 7.16 -19.50 18.16
N ASP A 61 7.56 -18.78 19.19
CA ASP A 61 8.70 -19.02 20.07
C ASP A 61 10.09 -18.64 19.54
N THR A 62 10.66 -17.62 20.21
CA THR A 62 12.07 -17.23 20.17
C THR A 62 12.98 -18.44 20.44
N LEU A 63 13.83 -18.83 19.48
CA LEU A 63 15.07 -19.56 19.76
C LEU A 63 16.19 -19.16 18.79
N ILE A 64 17.34 -18.86 19.37
CA ILE A 64 18.63 -18.62 18.72
C ILE A 64 19.18 -19.96 18.19
N ALA A 65 19.85 -19.91 17.03
CA ALA A 65 20.83 -20.85 16.47
C ALA A 65 20.41 -21.82 15.34
N GLN A 66 21.10 -21.60 14.22
CA GLN A 66 21.61 -22.53 13.19
C GLN A 66 20.69 -23.27 12.20
N ARG A 67 21.01 -22.97 10.93
CA ARG A 67 21.00 -23.78 9.69
C ARG A 67 19.68 -24.34 9.17
N GLN A 68 19.28 -23.72 8.06
CA GLN A 68 18.47 -24.22 6.95
C GLN A 68 16.95 -24.26 7.19
N PHE A 69 16.29 -23.13 6.91
CA PHE A 69 14.84 -23.06 6.74
C PHE A 69 14.47 -23.20 5.26
N ARG A 70 13.67 -24.21 4.93
CA ARG A 70 12.87 -24.25 3.70
C ARG A 70 11.57 -23.51 3.99
N LEU A 71 11.49 -22.26 3.55
CA LEU A 71 10.26 -21.46 3.62
C LEU A 71 9.24 -22.05 2.64
N THR A 72 8.16 -22.64 3.15
CA THR A 72 6.95 -22.86 2.36
C THR A 72 6.14 -21.58 2.41
N PHE A 73 6.20 -20.81 1.32
CA PHE A 73 5.31 -19.67 1.10
C PHE A 73 3.90 -20.23 0.85
N SER A 74 2.95 -19.94 1.73
CA SER A 74 1.54 -19.97 1.32
C SER A 74 1.33 -18.73 0.46
N ASP A 75 1.08 -18.92 -0.84
CA ASP A 75 0.80 -17.85 -1.80
C ASP A 75 -0.39 -17.01 -1.29
N LEU A 76 -0.13 -15.87 -0.65
CA LEU A 76 -1.14 -14.86 -0.32
C LEU A 76 -1.06 -13.73 -1.36
N GLU A 77 -1.48 -14.09 -2.57
CA GLU A 77 -2.38 -13.36 -3.47
C GLU A 77 -2.41 -11.82 -3.44
N GLY A 78 -1.31 -11.14 -3.78
CA GLY A 78 -1.30 -9.71 -4.15
C GLY A 78 -2.03 -9.37 -5.47
N TYR A 79 -2.86 -10.29 -5.98
CA TYR A 79 -3.67 -10.15 -7.18
C TYR A 79 -5.12 -9.75 -6.89
N LEU A 80 -5.47 -9.42 -5.65
CA LEU A 80 -6.81 -8.97 -5.27
C LEU A 80 -6.81 -7.49 -4.91
N LEU A 81 -7.77 -6.76 -5.48
CA LEU A 81 -8.11 -5.42 -5.01
C LEU A 81 -8.93 -5.55 -3.73
N TRP A 82 -8.30 -5.21 -2.60
CA TRP A 82 -8.84 -5.38 -1.25
C TRP A 82 -10.19 -4.71 -1.03
N ASN A 83 -11.05 -5.34 -0.21
CA ASN A 83 -12.40 -4.87 0.08
C ASN A 83 -12.41 -3.47 0.73
N ALA A 84 -11.42 -3.17 1.58
CA ALA A 84 -11.32 -1.84 2.19
C ALA A 84 -11.06 -0.75 1.13
N ALA A 85 -10.20 -1.02 0.14
CA ALA A 85 -9.88 -0.07 -0.93
C ALA A 85 -11.12 0.23 -1.79
N ARG A 86 -11.91 -0.78 -2.16
CA ARG A 86 -13.19 -0.57 -2.87
C ARG A 86 -14.19 0.22 -2.01
N THR A 87 -14.35 -0.20 -0.76
CA THR A 87 -15.34 0.41 0.15
C THR A 87 -15.05 1.88 0.41
N ILE A 88 -13.78 2.26 0.64
CA ILE A 88 -13.43 3.67 0.82
C ILE A 88 -13.52 4.46 -0.49
N SER A 89 -13.25 3.84 -1.63
CA SER A 89 -13.40 4.47 -2.94
C SER A 89 -14.85 4.85 -3.22
N ASP A 90 -15.78 3.90 -3.04
CA ASP A 90 -17.23 4.15 -3.19
C ASP A 90 -17.69 5.27 -2.24
N PHE A 91 -17.25 5.21 -0.97
CA PHE A 91 -17.60 6.23 0.03
C PHE A 91 -17.08 7.62 -0.33
N LEU A 92 -15.83 7.74 -0.80
CA LEU A 92 -15.24 9.02 -1.16
C LEU A 92 -15.84 9.58 -2.46
N GLU A 93 -16.23 8.71 -3.40
CA GLU A 93 -16.95 9.13 -4.60
C GLU A 93 -18.35 9.68 -4.25
N ASP A 94 -19.12 8.95 -3.42
CA ASP A 94 -20.45 9.37 -2.97
C ASP A 94 -20.43 10.68 -2.15
N ASN A 95 -19.33 10.98 -1.47
CA ASN A 95 -19.19 12.13 -0.57
C ASN A 95 -18.10 13.12 -1.05
N ALA A 96 -17.86 13.18 -2.36
CA ALA A 96 -16.75 13.93 -2.94
C ALA A 96 -16.76 15.42 -2.57
N SER A 97 -17.94 16.06 -2.53
CA SER A 97 -18.06 17.49 -2.21
C SER A 97 -17.54 17.85 -0.82
N GLU A 98 -17.60 16.92 0.14
CA GLU A 98 -17.14 17.15 1.51
C GLU A 98 -15.67 16.75 1.68
N TRP A 99 -15.30 15.58 1.15
CA TRP A 99 -14.03 14.91 1.49
C TRP A 99 -12.99 14.92 0.37
N VAL A 100 -13.33 15.30 -0.85
CA VAL A 100 -12.42 15.16 -2.00
C VAL A 100 -12.21 16.47 -2.75
N GLU A 101 -13.28 17.13 -3.19
CA GLU A 101 -13.20 18.31 -4.05
C GLU A 101 -12.35 19.41 -3.42
N GLY A 102 -11.28 19.80 -4.12
CA GLY A 102 -10.35 20.84 -3.68
C GLY A 102 -9.51 20.50 -2.44
N LYS A 103 -9.48 19.24 -2.00
CA LYS A 103 -8.69 18.79 -0.84
C LYS A 103 -7.28 18.33 -1.23
N ASP A 104 -6.34 18.51 -0.31
CA ASP A 104 -5.03 17.86 -0.36
C ASP A 104 -5.12 16.48 0.30
N ILE A 105 -4.80 15.42 -0.43
CA ILE A 105 -5.04 14.02 -0.03
C ILE A 105 -3.74 13.21 -0.06
N LEU A 106 -3.54 12.37 0.95
CA LEU A 106 -2.44 11.40 1.01
C LEU A 106 -2.96 10.00 1.33
N GLU A 107 -2.56 9.01 0.54
CA GLU A 107 -2.82 7.59 0.82
C GLU A 107 -1.53 6.90 1.31
N LEU A 108 -1.63 6.22 2.45
CA LEU A 108 -0.53 5.48 3.07
C LEU A 108 -0.74 3.97 2.87
N GLY A 109 0.20 3.31 2.19
CA GLY A 109 0.13 1.87 1.88
C GLY A 109 -0.95 1.57 0.84
N ALA A 110 -0.81 2.21 -0.32
CA ALA A 110 -1.85 2.26 -1.33
C ALA A 110 -2.01 0.99 -2.17
N GLY A 111 -0.98 0.13 -2.21
CA GLY A 111 -0.92 -1.04 -3.09
C GLY A 111 -1.12 -0.66 -4.55
N ALA A 112 -2.34 -0.84 -5.04
CA ALA A 112 -2.70 -0.49 -6.42
C ALA A 112 -3.13 0.98 -6.61
N GLY A 113 -3.45 1.70 -5.53
CA GLY A 113 -3.74 3.14 -5.55
C GLY A 113 -5.15 3.54 -6.00
N LEU A 114 -6.12 2.62 -5.98
CA LEU A 114 -7.49 2.91 -6.42
C LEU A 114 -8.13 4.11 -5.67
N PRO A 115 -8.11 4.21 -4.33
CA PRO A 115 -8.72 5.33 -3.63
C PRO A 115 -8.14 6.68 -4.06
N SER A 116 -6.81 6.78 -4.18
CA SER A 116 -6.13 7.98 -4.69
C SER A 116 -6.53 8.34 -6.13
N ILE A 117 -6.65 7.34 -7.01
CA ILE A 117 -7.08 7.56 -8.40
C ILE A 117 -8.50 8.14 -8.44
N ILE A 118 -9.42 7.56 -7.66
CA ILE A 118 -10.80 8.05 -7.55
C ILE A 118 -10.80 9.50 -7.03
N CYS A 119 -10.06 9.79 -5.97
CA CYS A 119 -9.92 11.14 -5.45
C CYS A 119 -9.44 12.16 -6.50
N ALA A 120 -8.46 11.78 -7.33
CA ALA A 120 -7.95 12.64 -8.38
C ALA A 120 -9.02 12.90 -9.48
N ILE A 121 -9.77 11.88 -9.87
CA ILE A 121 -10.87 11.99 -10.84
C ILE A 121 -11.99 12.89 -10.30
N MET A 122 -12.29 12.77 -9.01
CA MET A 122 -13.34 13.50 -8.29
C MET A 122 -12.95 14.93 -7.89
N GLY A 123 -11.82 15.45 -8.39
CA GLY A 123 -11.49 16.87 -8.28
C GLY A 123 -10.68 17.27 -7.05
N ALA A 124 -9.93 16.35 -6.45
CA ALA A 124 -8.94 16.70 -5.44
C ALA A 124 -7.94 17.75 -5.93
N LYS A 125 -7.44 18.57 -4.99
CA LYS A 125 -6.45 19.62 -5.29
C LYS A 125 -5.08 18.99 -5.57
N ILE A 126 -4.60 18.16 -4.67
CA ILE A 126 -3.38 17.37 -4.78
C ILE A 126 -3.68 15.99 -4.20
N VAL A 127 -3.19 14.94 -4.86
CA VAL A 127 -3.26 13.57 -4.35
C VAL A 127 -1.86 12.98 -4.38
N VAL A 128 -1.37 12.53 -3.23
CA VAL A 128 -0.10 11.80 -3.14
C VAL A 128 -0.42 10.37 -2.74
N VAL A 129 -0.17 9.43 -3.65
CA VAL A 129 -0.34 7.99 -3.42
C VAL A 129 1.00 7.38 -3.04
N THR A 130 1.04 6.65 -1.92
CA THR A 130 2.31 6.13 -1.38
C THR A 130 2.24 4.68 -0.94
N ASP A 131 3.35 3.98 -1.14
CA ASP A 131 3.61 2.66 -0.57
C ASP A 131 5.10 2.55 -0.23
N TYR A 132 5.53 1.42 0.33
CA TYR A 132 6.93 1.14 0.63
C TYR A 132 7.80 1.40 -0.61
N PRO A 133 9.00 1.99 -0.46
CA PRO A 133 9.88 2.37 -1.57
C PRO A 133 10.55 1.14 -2.21
N ASP A 134 9.73 0.26 -2.77
CA ASP A 134 10.08 -0.91 -3.56
C ASP A 134 9.76 -0.63 -5.02
N HIS A 135 10.70 -0.97 -5.91
CA HIS A 135 10.61 -0.65 -7.33
C HIS A 135 9.32 -1.19 -7.98
N ASP A 136 8.92 -2.43 -7.67
CA ASP A 136 7.76 -3.06 -8.31
C ASP A 136 6.44 -2.43 -7.86
N LEU A 137 6.37 -2.02 -6.58
CA LEU A 137 5.21 -1.32 -6.03
C LEU A 137 5.06 0.07 -6.65
N ILE A 138 6.14 0.83 -6.70
CA ILE A 138 6.13 2.20 -7.23
C ILE A 138 5.81 2.18 -8.73
N ASP A 139 6.46 1.32 -9.51
CA ASP A 139 6.20 1.18 -10.94
C ASP A 139 4.75 0.80 -11.21
N ASN A 140 4.18 -0.11 -10.42
CA ASN A 140 2.78 -0.49 -10.60
C ASN A 140 1.81 0.66 -10.32
N MET A 141 2.04 1.42 -9.26
CA MET A 141 1.24 2.62 -8.97
C MET A 141 1.38 3.68 -10.06
N GLN A 142 2.58 3.89 -10.61
CA GLN A 142 2.80 4.81 -11.73
C GLN A 142 2.07 4.37 -13.00
N ILE A 143 2.07 3.09 -13.31
CA ILE A 143 1.30 2.53 -14.43
C ILE A 143 -0.20 2.76 -14.23
N ASN A 144 -0.73 2.50 -13.04
CA ASN A 144 -2.15 2.72 -12.73
C ASN A 144 -2.53 4.20 -12.82
N ALA A 145 -1.72 5.09 -12.25
CA ALA A 145 -1.92 6.54 -12.32
C ALA A 145 -1.94 7.03 -13.78
N SER A 146 -0.97 6.59 -14.59
CA SER A 146 -0.88 6.96 -16.01
C SER A 146 -2.05 6.42 -16.83
N THR A 147 -2.45 5.17 -16.59
CA THR A 147 -3.57 4.53 -17.32
C THR A 147 -4.91 5.20 -17.02
N CYS A 148 -5.07 5.74 -15.82
CA CYS A 148 -6.29 6.42 -15.38
C CYS A 148 -6.27 7.93 -15.62
N GLU A 149 -5.16 8.51 -16.10
CA GLU A 149 -5.01 9.96 -16.28
C GLU A 149 -6.09 10.56 -17.21
N LYS A 150 -6.54 9.80 -18.21
CA LYS A 150 -7.62 10.21 -19.13
C LYS A 150 -8.96 10.52 -18.45
N PHE A 151 -9.19 10.00 -17.25
CA PHE A 151 -10.40 10.27 -16.46
C PHE A 151 -10.25 11.53 -15.59
N ILE A 152 -9.03 12.03 -15.40
CA ILE A 152 -8.73 13.17 -14.54
C ILE A 152 -8.89 14.47 -15.34
N LYS A 153 -9.87 15.29 -14.94
CA LYS A 153 -10.20 16.55 -15.63
C LYS A 153 -9.18 17.66 -15.41
N LYS A 154 -8.54 17.70 -14.23
CA LYS A 154 -7.59 18.74 -13.84
C LYS A 154 -6.23 18.51 -14.51
N GLN A 155 -5.66 19.57 -15.09
CA GLN A 155 -4.35 19.55 -15.73
C GLN A 155 -3.45 20.71 -15.24
N PRO A 156 -2.14 20.47 -14.97
CA PRO A 156 -1.49 19.16 -14.94
C PRO A 156 -2.13 18.22 -13.91
N SER A 157 -1.97 16.91 -14.10
CA SER A 157 -2.56 15.90 -13.21
C SER A 157 -2.18 16.20 -11.74
N PRO A 158 -3.17 16.20 -10.81
CA PRO A 158 -2.91 16.39 -9.39
C PRO A 158 -2.42 15.10 -8.68
N LEU A 159 -2.36 13.97 -9.39
CA LEU A 159 -2.01 12.67 -8.84
C LEU A 159 -0.49 12.43 -8.94
N HIS A 160 0.15 12.24 -7.80
CA HIS A 160 1.58 12.01 -7.67
C HIS A 160 1.85 10.69 -6.95
N VAL A 161 2.78 9.89 -7.47
CA VAL A 161 3.18 8.60 -6.89
C VAL A 161 4.54 8.76 -6.22
N GLU A 162 4.66 8.31 -4.97
CA GLU A 162 5.92 8.34 -4.23
C GLU A 162 6.17 7.10 -3.38
N GLY A 163 7.44 6.77 -3.22
CA GLY A 163 7.88 5.80 -2.23
C GLY A 163 7.95 6.44 -0.84
N TYR A 164 7.26 5.84 0.12
CA TYR A 164 7.25 6.31 1.49
C TYR A 164 7.14 5.16 2.49
N LYS A 165 8.18 5.02 3.31
CA LYS A 165 8.17 4.11 4.45
C LYS A 165 7.55 4.80 5.65
N TRP A 166 6.59 4.15 6.31
CA TRP A 166 5.93 4.71 7.48
C TRP A 166 6.93 5.03 8.59
N GLY A 167 6.74 6.17 9.24
CA GLY A 167 7.62 6.72 10.27
C GLY A 167 8.78 7.57 9.75
N ASP A 168 9.12 7.50 8.46
CA ASP A 168 10.24 8.27 7.89
C ASP A 168 9.90 9.77 7.71
N PRO A 169 10.91 10.65 7.55
CA PRO A 169 10.71 12.06 7.26
C PRO A 169 9.82 12.30 6.04
N THR A 170 8.91 13.28 6.14
CA THR A 170 7.80 13.47 5.19
C THR A 170 8.12 14.45 4.05
N GLY A 171 9.37 14.89 3.92
CA GLY A 171 9.75 15.90 2.91
C GLY A 171 9.48 15.46 1.47
N CYS A 172 9.65 14.17 1.15
CA CYS A 172 9.39 13.63 -0.19
C CYS A 172 7.91 13.68 -0.59
N ILE A 173 7.00 13.61 0.38
CA ILE A 173 5.55 13.60 0.14
C ILE A 173 4.92 14.98 0.34
N CYS A 174 5.39 15.78 1.30
CA CYS A 174 4.84 17.11 1.56
C CYS A 174 5.26 18.14 0.50
N ARG A 175 6.29 17.88 -0.31
CA ARG A 175 6.78 18.80 -1.36
C ARG A 175 5.74 19.15 -2.45
N TYR A 176 4.70 18.32 -2.59
CA TYR A 176 3.62 18.56 -3.56
C TYR A 176 2.58 19.58 -3.07
N LEU A 177 2.55 19.86 -1.77
CA LEU A 177 1.66 20.85 -1.20
C LEU A 177 2.18 22.26 -1.47
N GLU A 178 1.28 23.20 -1.72
CA GLU A 178 1.63 24.63 -1.78
C GLU A 178 2.22 25.13 -0.44
N SER A 179 1.81 24.52 0.67
CA SER A 179 2.34 24.78 2.01
C SER A 179 2.77 23.47 2.67
N PRO A 180 4.00 22.99 2.41
CA PRO A 180 4.48 21.68 2.88
C PRO A 180 4.41 21.46 4.40
N SER A 181 4.43 22.53 5.19
CA SER A 181 4.32 22.49 6.65
C SER A 181 2.90 22.27 7.17
N GLU A 182 1.87 22.50 6.35
CA GLU A 182 0.47 22.43 6.76
C GLU A 182 -0.07 21.00 6.77
N GLY A 183 0.49 20.10 5.95
CA GLY A 183 -0.02 18.72 5.82
C GLY A 183 -1.28 18.60 4.97
N PHE A 184 -1.83 17.40 4.92
CA PHE A 184 -2.96 17.00 4.07
C PHE A 184 -4.29 17.15 4.81
N ASP A 185 -5.34 17.52 4.09
CA ASP A 185 -6.69 17.63 4.63
C ASP A 185 -7.29 16.24 4.91
N VAL A 186 -7.03 15.27 4.02
CA VAL A 186 -7.55 13.90 4.14
C VAL A 186 -6.43 12.87 3.99
N LEU A 187 -6.38 11.92 4.93
CA LEU A 187 -5.54 10.74 4.81
C LEU A 187 -6.38 9.48 4.57
N ILE A 188 -5.88 8.57 3.72
CA ILE A 188 -6.51 7.29 3.43
C ILE A 188 -5.58 6.15 3.90
N LEU A 189 -6.11 5.27 4.73
CA LEU A 189 -5.45 4.07 5.25
C LEU A 189 -6.39 2.88 5.03
N ALA A 190 -6.27 2.21 3.88
CA ALA A 190 -7.13 1.10 3.48
C ALA A 190 -6.41 -0.24 3.64
N ASP A 191 -6.91 -1.10 4.53
CA ASP A 191 -6.35 -2.44 4.81
C ASP A 191 -4.85 -2.42 5.15
N VAL A 192 -4.36 -1.43 5.91
CA VAL A 192 -2.93 -1.34 6.33
C VAL A 192 -2.68 -1.64 7.80
N ILE A 193 -3.70 -1.57 8.65
CA ILE A 193 -3.53 -1.72 10.11
C ILE A 193 -3.39 -3.18 10.56
N TYR A 194 -3.45 -4.15 9.64
CA TYR A 194 -3.14 -5.55 9.95
C TYR A 194 -1.68 -5.73 10.40
N ASN A 195 -0.78 -4.87 9.92
CA ASN A 195 0.64 -4.87 10.27
C ASN A 195 0.85 -4.26 11.66
N HIS A 196 0.36 -4.96 12.70
CA HIS A 196 0.39 -4.50 14.09
C HIS A 196 1.78 -4.10 14.65
N PRO A 197 2.92 -4.69 14.21
CA PRO A 197 4.23 -4.19 14.59
C PRO A 197 4.52 -2.77 14.09
N GLN A 198 3.90 -2.34 12.99
CA GLN A 198 4.10 -1.02 12.38
C GLN A 198 3.10 0.05 12.83
N HIS A 199 2.18 -0.25 13.75
CA HIS A 199 1.19 0.74 14.24
C HIS A 199 1.83 2.04 14.71
N HIS A 200 2.95 1.96 15.44
CA HIS A 200 3.62 3.17 15.93
C HIS A 200 4.14 4.04 14.78
N SER A 201 4.83 3.43 13.82
CA SER A 201 5.34 4.10 12.63
C SER A 201 4.22 4.74 11.81
N LEU A 202 3.12 4.01 11.61
CA LEU A 202 1.95 4.45 10.85
C LEU A 202 1.23 5.61 11.54
N ILE A 203 1.02 5.54 12.86
CA ILE A 203 0.45 6.64 13.66
C ILE A 203 1.36 7.87 13.62
N ASN A 204 2.69 7.67 13.66
CA ASN A 204 3.63 8.77 13.53
C ASN A 204 3.54 9.46 12.16
N SER A 205 3.44 8.70 11.08
CA SER A 205 3.18 9.26 9.74
C SER A 205 1.91 10.08 9.72
N VAL A 206 0.79 9.54 10.20
CA VAL A 206 -0.49 10.27 10.30
C VAL A 206 -0.33 11.57 11.08
N LYS A 207 0.43 11.56 12.19
CA LYS A 207 0.67 12.76 13.01
C LYS A 207 1.54 13.81 12.34
N MET A 208 2.49 13.38 11.51
CA MET A 208 3.40 14.28 10.78
C MET A 208 2.76 14.86 9.52
N THR A 209 1.80 14.15 8.91
CA THR A 209 1.24 14.52 7.61
C THR A 209 -0.19 15.03 7.68
N LEU A 210 -0.99 14.71 8.70
CA LEU A 210 -2.35 15.23 8.82
C LEU A 210 -2.31 16.69 9.25
N LYS A 211 -3.05 17.52 8.52
CA LYS A 211 -3.19 18.94 8.83
C LYS A 211 -3.85 19.16 10.18
N ARG A 212 -3.34 20.15 10.91
CA ARG A 212 -3.82 20.52 12.25
C ARG A 212 -5.09 21.38 12.16
N SER A 213 -6.17 20.77 11.70
CA SER A 213 -7.47 21.41 11.56
C SER A 213 -8.59 20.49 12.03
N LYS A 214 -9.67 21.08 12.56
CA LYS A 214 -10.89 20.33 12.92
C LYS A 214 -11.61 19.73 11.71
N ALA A 215 -11.31 20.23 10.51
CA ALA A 215 -11.86 19.74 9.25
C ALA A 215 -11.03 18.62 8.60
N SER A 216 -9.86 18.30 9.16
CA SER A 216 -8.97 17.27 8.62
C SER A 216 -9.24 15.91 9.24
N VAL A 217 -9.13 14.85 8.44
CA VAL A 217 -9.51 13.49 8.85
C VAL A 217 -8.58 12.43 8.26
N ALA A 218 -8.33 11.35 9.01
CA ALA A 218 -7.72 10.13 8.49
C ALA A 218 -8.77 9.03 8.45
N PHE A 219 -9.14 8.58 7.26
CA PHE A 219 -10.02 7.43 7.07
C PHE A 219 -9.22 6.15 7.21
N VAL A 220 -9.53 5.37 8.25
CA VAL A 220 -8.94 4.06 8.50
C VAL A 220 -10.01 3.01 8.26
N VAL A 221 -9.91 2.31 7.13
CA VAL A 221 -10.84 1.24 6.74
C VAL A 221 -10.07 -0.06 6.72
N PHE A 222 -10.60 -1.08 7.37
CA PHE A 222 -9.94 -2.38 7.46
C PHE A 222 -10.95 -3.51 7.46
N THR A 223 -10.52 -4.67 6.97
CA THR A 223 -11.25 -5.92 6.95
C THR A 223 -10.47 -6.94 7.77
N PRO A 224 -11.05 -7.53 8.83
CA PRO A 224 -10.33 -8.47 9.68
C PRO A 224 -10.31 -9.89 9.08
N TYR A 225 -9.48 -10.11 8.05
CA TYR A 225 -9.30 -11.42 7.41
C TYR A 225 -8.74 -12.51 8.35
N GLN A 226 -8.18 -12.10 9.49
CA GLN A 226 -7.68 -12.99 10.54
C GLN A 226 -8.39 -12.65 11.87
N PRO A 227 -9.59 -13.21 12.13
CA PRO A 227 -10.38 -12.87 13.31
C PRO A 227 -9.63 -13.05 14.63
N TRP A 228 -8.73 -14.06 14.71
CA TRP A 228 -7.91 -14.31 15.90
C TRP A 228 -6.84 -13.23 16.17
N LEU A 229 -6.52 -12.36 15.21
CA LEU A 229 -5.63 -11.21 15.40
C LEU A 229 -6.41 -9.90 15.60
N LEU A 230 -7.74 -9.93 15.57
CA LEU A 230 -8.57 -8.73 15.61
C LEU A 230 -8.18 -7.80 16.76
N GLU A 231 -7.97 -8.34 17.97
CA GLU A 231 -7.54 -7.54 19.12
C GLU A 231 -6.23 -6.78 18.85
N LYS A 232 -5.23 -7.45 18.25
CA LYS A 232 -3.95 -6.84 17.88
C LYS A 232 -4.11 -5.79 16.78
N ILE A 233 -5.00 -6.03 15.82
CA ILE A 233 -5.29 -5.11 14.72
C ILE A 233 -6.00 -3.86 15.24
N THR A 234 -7.06 -4.03 16.04
CA THR A 234 -7.85 -2.92 16.60
C THR A 234 -7.11 -2.16 17.70
N ALA A 235 -6.04 -2.72 18.27
CA ALA A 235 -5.14 -1.99 19.16
C ALA A 235 -4.53 -0.73 18.52
N PHE A 236 -4.63 -0.58 17.19
CA PHE A 236 -4.32 0.66 16.49
C PHE A 236 -5.11 1.86 17.06
N PHE A 237 -6.41 1.71 17.29
CA PHE A 237 -7.28 2.83 17.66
C PHE A 237 -6.96 3.40 19.05
N PRO A 238 -6.83 2.58 20.13
CA PRO A 238 -6.39 3.09 21.42
C PRO A 238 -5.00 3.75 21.37
N LYS A 239 -4.07 3.23 20.56
CA LYS A 239 -2.74 3.85 20.37
C LYS A 239 -2.83 5.19 19.65
N ALA A 240 -3.74 5.34 18.70
CA ALA A 240 -4.00 6.59 18.01
C ALA A 240 -4.59 7.63 18.98
N GLU A 241 -5.54 7.24 19.82
CA GLU A 241 -6.11 8.11 20.86
C GLU A 241 -5.03 8.59 21.85
N GLN A 242 -4.18 7.68 22.32
CA GLN A 242 -3.02 8.01 23.17
C GLN A 242 -2.03 8.97 22.50
N SER A 243 -2.02 9.02 21.16
CA SER A 243 -1.16 9.91 20.38
C SER A 243 -1.78 11.28 20.11
N GLY A 244 -3.00 11.53 20.62
CA GLY A 244 -3.71 12.81 20.56
C GLY A 244 -4.82 12.89 19.51
N PHE A 245 -5.20 11.78 18.88
CA PHE A 245 -6.30 11.74 17.93
C PHE A 245 -7.65 11.49 18.61
N THR A 246 -8.73 11.93 17.99
CA THR A 246 -10.09 11.50 18.35
C THR A 246 -10.52 10.44 17.36
N VAL A 247 -10.82 9.23 17.83
CA VAL A 247 -11.29 8.14 16.98
C VAL A 247 -12.82 8.08 17.03
N LYS A 248 -13.46 8.01 15.87
CA LYS A 248 -14.90 7.82 15.73
C LYS A 248 -15.17 6.72 14.72
N LYS A 249 -16.05 5.78 15.07
CA LYS A 249 -16.57 4.80 14.13
C LYS A 249 -17.58 5.47 13.21
N ILE A 250 -17.37 5.40 11.90
CA ILE A 250 -18.24 6.03 10.90
C ILE A 250 -19.27 5.03 10.39
N PHE A 251 -18.83 3.85 9.95
CA PHE A 251 -19.70 2.79 9.46
C PHE A 251 -19.11 1.40 9.77
N GLN A 252 -19.93 0.37 9.55
CA GLN A 252 -19.52 -1.02 9.46
C GLN A 252 -20.38 -1.66 8.36
N LYS A 253 -19.73 -2.35 7.41
CA LYS A 253 -20.40 -3.06 6.33
C LYS A 253 -20.08 -4.54 6.46
N VAL A 254 -21.10 -5.38 6.44
CA VAL A 254 -20.93 -6.83 6.31
C VAL A 254 -20.83 -7.14 4.83
N MET A 255 -19.84 -7.94 4.43
CA MET A 255 -19.64 -8.30 3.03
C MET A 255 -20.46 -9.56 2.71
N ASP A 256 -21.22 -9.53 1.62
CA ASP A 256 -22.06 -10.66 1.20
C ASP A 256 -21.25 -11.82 0.59
N LYS A 257 -19.98 -11.56 0.23
CA LYS A 257 -19.04 -12.53 -0.34
C LYS A 257 -17.71 -12.43 0.41
N LEU A 258 -17.15 -13.60 0.72
CA LEU A 258 -15.80 -13.73 1.24
C LEU A 258 -14.78 -13.26 0.19
N LEU A 259 -13.65 -12.72 0.64
CA LEU A 259 -12.59 -12.32 -0.29
C LEU A 259 -11.86 -13.55 -0.87
N PHE A 260 -11.85 -14.66 -0.13
CA PHE A 260 -11.26 -15.95 -0.49
C PHE A 260 -12.26 -17.10 -0.30
N GLU A 261 -12.11 -18.20 -1.06
CA GLU A 261 -12.97 -19.39 -0.88
C GLU A 261 -12.83 -20.03 0.51
N ASP A 262 -11.62 -19.95 1.11
CA ASP A 262 -11.30 -20.43 2.46
C ASP A 262 -11.14 -19.29 3.49
N ASP A 263 -11.71 -18.11 3.21
CA ASP A 263 -11.69 -17.00 4.17
C ASP A 263 -12.40 -17.47 5.46
N PRO A 264 -11.71 -17.57 6.60
CA PRO A 264 -12.29 -18.08 7.84
C PRO A 264 -13.34 -17.12 8.43
N GLY A 265 -13.67 -16.02 7.73
CA GLY A 265 -14.59 -14.98 8.15
C GLY A 265 -16.00 -15.45 8.52
N VAL A 266 -16.15 -15.94 9.75
CA VAL A 266 -17.17 -15.59 10.77
C VAL A 266 -16.56 -15.78 12.16
#